data_AF-A0A7S2F9N1-F1
#
_entry.id   AF-A0A7S2F9N1-F1
#
_cell.length_a   1.000
_cell.length_b   1.000
_cell.length_c   1.000
_cell.angle_alpha   90.00
_cell.angle_beta   90.00
_cell.angle_gamma   90.00
#
_symmetry.space_group_name_H-M   'P 1'
#
loop_
_entity.id
_entity.type
_entity.pdbx_description
1 polymer ?
#
loop_
_entity_poly.entity_id
_entity_poly.type
_entity_poly.pdbx_seq_one_letter_code
_entity_poly.pdbx_strand_id
1 'polypeptide(L)'
;MAVEFNLLSQAGLPEDCIVSVRAGSVRRQAQASSGRALRFPKLTMEENPVKIDILKQVATAYLVVKPGETQYRVAFPGGEAMSCEVQVKKAETSEAEAAKEDAKPAGTNAKEAKDYLEGHQILQFIQALLQTVIKEKPENPYVYMARHFMSGYEPGDSRSK
;
A
#
# COMPACT_ATOMS: atom_id res chain seq x y z
N MET A 1 14.83 -0.85 -29.24
CA MET A 1 15.10 0.48 -28.65
C MET A 1 13.97 0.77 -27.67
N ALA A 2 14.29 1.40 -26.53
CA ALA A 2 13.26 1.84 -25.59
C ALA A 2 12.40 2.94 -26.21
N VAL A 3 11.13 2.98 -25.84
CA VAL A 3 10.10 3.81 -26.45
C VAL A 3 9.19 4.38 -25.38
N GLU A 4 8.73 5.61 -25.62
CA GLU A 4 7.90 6.36 -24.70
C GLU A 4 6.50 6.49 -25.27
N PHE A 5 5.51 6.10 -24.48
CA PHE A 5 4.11 6.32 -24.76
C PHE A 5 3.65 7.54 -23.97
N ASN A 6 3.23 8.59 -24.69
CA ASN A 6 2.84 9.88 -24.11
C ASN A 6 1.35 10.13 -24.38
N LEU A 7 0.59 10.46 -23.33
CA LEU A 7 -0.77 10.94 -23.48
C LEU A 7 -0.74 12.41 -23.89
N LEU A 8 -1.02 12.71 -25.16
CA LEU A 8 -0.92 14.06 -25.71
C LEU A 8 -2.17 14.91 -25.46
N SER A 9 -3.34 14.30 -25.57
CA SER A 9 -4.63 14.94 -25.33
C SER A 9 -5.64 13.93 -24.80
N GLN A 10 -6.68 14.44 -24.13
CA GLN A 10 -7.78 13.64 -23.62
C GLN A 10 -9.09 14.41 -23.79
N ALA A 11 -10.16 13.69 -24.12
CA ALA A 11 -11.51 14.23 -24.21
C ALA A 11 -12.48 13.21 -23.62
N GLY A 12 -13.35 13.64 -22.71
CA GLY A 12 -14.36 12.77 -22.08
C GLY A 12 -13.82 11.68 -21.14
N LEU A 13 -12.53 11.72 -20.78
CA LEU A 13 -12.00 10.79 -19.78
C LEU A 13 -12.53 11.16 -18.38
N PRO A 14 -12.88 10.17 -17.54
CA PRO A 14 -13.25 10.44 -16.15
C PRO A 14 -12.12 11.12 -15.38
N GLU A 15 -12.48 11.98 -14.43
CA GLU A 15 -11.53 12.55 -13.48
C GLU A 15 -10.81 11.44 -12.69
N ASP A 16 -9.54 11.69 -12.39
CA ASP A 16 -8.63 10.78 -11.67
C ASP A 16 -8.52 9.37 -12.28
N CYS A 17 -8.78 9.23 -13.58
CA CYS A 17 -8.58 7.95 -14.25
C CYS A 17 -7.10 7.62 -14.45
N ILE A 18 -6.82 6.33 -14.49
CA ILE A 18 -5.51 5.75 -14.76
C ILE A 18 -5.53 5.21 -16.18
N VAL A 19 -4.58 5.65 -16.99
CA VAL A 19 -4.32 5.07 -18.30
C VAL A 19 -3.39 3.87 -18.12
N SER A 20 -3.83 2.72 -18.59
CA SER A 20 -3.09 1.45 -18.50
C SER A 20 -2.80 0.92 -19.89
N VAL A 21 -1.53 0.96 -20.28
CA VAL A 21 -1.07 0.50 -21.60
C VAL A 21 -0.37 -0.86 -21.45
N ARG A 22 -0.78 -1.84 -22.24
CA ARG A 22 -0.16 -3.16 -22.34
C ARG A 22 0.30 -3.43 -23.78
N ALA A 23 1.57 -3.76 -23.92
CA ALA A 23 2.18 -4.19 -25.17
C ALA A 23 2.95 -5.50 -24.93
N GLY A 24 2.55 -6.57 -25.61
CA GLY A 24 3.01 -7.92 -25.31
C GLY A 24 2.82 -8.29 -23.82
N SER A 25 3.92 -8.65 -23.14
CA SER A 25 3.94 -8.98 -21.71
C SER A 25 4.08 -7.77 -20.78
N VAL A 26 4.38 -6.59 -21.31
CA VAL A 26 4.68 -5.40 -20.51
C VAL A 26 3.43 -4.57 -20.31
N ARG A 27 3.10 -4.26 -19.04
CA ARG A 27 2.08 -3.27 -18.67
C ARG A 27 2.73 -2.05 -18.00
N ARG A 28 2.23 -0.86 -18.33
CA ARG A 28 2.58 0.42 -17.71
C ARG A 28 1.32 1.20 -17.41
N GLN A 29 1.31 1.89 -16.27
CA GLN A 29 0.16 2.66 -15.81
C GLN A 29 0.59 4.00 -15.24
N ALA A 30 -0.24 5.02 -15.42
CA ALA A 30 -0.12 6.34 -14.77
C ALA A 30 -1.48 7.02 -14.73
N GLN A 31 -1.65 7.98 -13.81
CA GLN A 31 -2.80 8.88 -13.85
C GLN A 31 -2.81 9.65 -15.17
N ALA A 32 -3.98 9.78 -15.80
CA ALA A 32 -4.13 10.49 -17.06
C ALA A 32 -3.68 11.96 -16.96
N SER A 33 -3.93 12.59 -15.82
CA SER A 33 -3.54 13.97 -15.51
C SER A 33 -2.05 14.16 -15.18
N SER A 34 -1.28 13.09 -14.97
CA SER A 34 0.11 13.20 -14.49
C SER A 34 1.11 13.72 -15.52
N GLY A 35 0.77 13.67 -16.81
CA GLY A 35 1.70 13.98 -17.91
C GLY A 35 2.89 13.02 -18.01
N ARG A 36 2.91 11.92 -17.24
CA ARG A 36 4.05 11.01 -17.16
C ARG A 36 4.15 10.11 -18.40
N ALA A 37 5.29 10.13 -19.06
CA ALA A 37 5.62 9.20 -20.13
C ALA A 37 5.67 7.74 -19.61
N LEU A 38 4.99 6.83 -20.31
CA LEU A 38 5.04 5.39 -20.04
C LEU A 38 6.16 4.75 -20.88
N ARG A 39 7.26 4.36 -20.24
CA ARG A 39 8.43 3.77 -20.90
C ARG A 39 8.29 2.25 -21.10
N PHE A 40 8.50 1.81 -22.33
CA PHE A 40 8.53 0.40 -22.72
C PHE A 40 9.93 0.03 -23.23
N PRO A 41 10.48 -1.14 -22.86
CA PRO A 41 11.83 -1.56 -23.28
C PRO A 41 11.90 -1.88 -24.78
N LYS A 42 10.80 -2.37 -25.36
CA LYS A 42 10.62 -2.64 -26.79
C LYS A 42 9.14 -2.47 -27.14
N LEU A 43 8.87 -1.81 -28.27
CA LEU A 43 7.56 -1.77 -28.91
C LEU A 43 7.80 -1.87 -30.42
N THR A 44 7.52 -3.02 -30.99
CA THR A 44 7.63 -3.34 -32.42
C THR A 44 6.32 -3.92 -32.92
N MET A 45 6.26 -4.30 -34.20
CA MET A 45 5.05 -4.88 -34.79
C MET A 45 4.63 -6.20 -34.12
N GLU A 46 5.57 -6.93 -33.51
CA GLU A 46 5.34 -8.19 -32.79
C GLU A 46 4.51 -8.00 -31.51
N GLU A 47 4.53 -6.81 -30.90
CA GLU A 47 3.80 -6.51 -29.67
C GLU A 47 2.37 -5.99 -29.91
N ASN A 48 1.90 -6.02 -31.18
CA ASN A 48 0.53 -5.67 -31.53
C ASN A 48 -0.47 -6.79 -31.20
N PRO A 49 -1.72 -6.44 -30.85
CA PRO A 49 -2.21 -5.08 -30.63
C PRO A 49 -1.76 -4.52 -29.28
N VAL A 50 -1.50 -3.20 -29.23
CA VAL A 50 -1.32 -2.49 -27.97
C VAL A 50 -2.68 -2.26 -27.32
N LYS A 51 -2.89 -2.85 -26.14
CA LYS A 51 -4.14 -2.70 -25.38
C LYS A 51 -4.05 -1.47 -24.47
N ILE A 52 -5.07 -0.62 -24.51
CA ILE A 52 -5.18 0.57 -23.65
C ILE A 52 -6.49 0.45 -22.85
N ASP A 53 -6.36 0.43 -21.52
CA ASP A 53 -7.49 0.43 -20.58
C ASP A 53 -7.55 1.78 -19.86
N ILE A 54 -8.76 2.31 -19.66
CA ILE A 54 -9.03 3.44 -18.77
C ILE A 54 -9.62 2.88 -17.48
N LEU A 55 -8.92 3.06 -16.36
CA LEU A 55 -9.30 2.52 -15.07
C LEU A 55 -9.70 3.68 -14.15
N LYS A 56 -10.70 3.45 -13.30
CA LYS A 56 -11.09 4.41 -12.25
C LYS A 56 -10.82 3.80 -10.89
N GLN A 57 -10.25 4.59 -9.98
CA GLN A 57 -10.14 4.19 -8.59
C GLN A 57 -11.54 4.14 -7.97
N VAL A 58 -11.96 2.95 -7.55
CA VAL A 58 -13.29 2.73 -6.95
C VAL A 58 -13.27 3.02 -5.44
N ALA A 59 -12.19 2.64 -4.74
CA ALA A 59 -12.02 2.92 -3.32
C ALA A 59 -10.54 2.96 -2.91
N THR A 60 -10.28 3.45 -1.70
CA THR A 60 -8.95 3.47 -1.06
C THR A 60 -9.09 3.08 0.40
N ALA A 61 -8.10 2.36 0.92
CA ALA A 61 -7.98 2.04 2.32
C ALA A 61 -6.49 1.95 2.70
N TYR A 62 -6.18 2.27 3.95
CA TYR A 62 -4.84 2.11 4.50
C TYR A 62 -4.75 0.82 5.30
N LEU A 63 -3.65 0.10 5.13
CA LEU A 63 -3.31 -1.09 5.92
C LEU A 63 -2.11 -0.78 6.81
N VAL A 64 -2.24 -1.00 8.12
CA VAL A 64 -1.12 -0.90 9.06
C VAL A 64 -0.65 -2.32 9.42
N VAL A 65 0.58 -2.66 9.02
CA VAL A 65 1.17 -3.98 9.21
C VAL A 65 1.74 -4.10 10.63
N LYS A 66 1.56 -5.27 11.26
CA LYS A 66 2.12 -5.61 12.57
C LYS A 66 3.21 -6.68 12.45
N PRO A 67 4.19 -6.70 13.36
CA PRO A 67 5.15 -7.81 13.44
C PRO A 67 4.43 -9.13 13.71
N GLY A 68 4.87 -10.21 13.05
CA GLY A 68 4.35 -11.57 13.25
C GLY A 68 2.97 -11.85 12.64
N GLU A 69 2.23 -10.84 12.16
CA GLU A 69 0.96 -11.02 11.45
C GLU A 69 1.18 -11.02 9.94
N THR A 70 0.62 -12.03 9.27
CA THR A 70 0.79 -12.22 7.82
C THR A 70 -0.52 -12.08 7.06
N GLN A 71 -1.67 -12.04 7.74
CA GLN A 71 -2.97 -11.99 7.10
C GLN A 71 -3.80 -10.83 7.65
N TYR A 72 -4.35 -10.04 6.73
CA TYR A 72 -5.08 -8.82 7.07
C TYR A 72 -6.36 -8.72 6.24
N ARG A 73 -7.42 -8.20 6.86
CA ARG A 73 -8.64 -7.83 6.16
C ARG A 73 -8.66 -6.33 5.91
N VAL A 74 -8.82 -5.91 4.67
CA VAL A 74 -8.95 -4.50 4.29
C VAL A 74 -10.40 -4.25 3.92
N ALA A 75 -11.06 -3.34 4.62
CA ALA A 75 -12.38 -2.85 4.23
C ALA A 75 -12.28 -1.45 3.63
N PHE A 76 -13.10 -1.22 2.62
CA PHE A 76 -13.13 0.01 1.87
C PHE A 76 -14.39 0.81 2.26
N PRO A 77 -14.25 2.06 2.70
CA PRO A 77 -15.40 2.92 2.97
C PRO A 77 -16.09 3.32 1.66
N GLY A 78 -17.43 3.26 1.61
CA GLY A 78 -18.25 3.53 0.43
C GLY A 78 -19.37 2.51 0.29
N GLY A 79 -20.56 2.91 -0.20
CA GLY A 79 -21.74 2.05 -0.26
C GLY A 79 -21.50 0.73 -1.01
N GLU A 80 -22.07 -0.36 -0.47
CA GLU A 80 -21.70 -1.79 -0.62
C GLU A 80 -20.45 -2.21 0.18
N ALA A 81 -20.58 -3.28 0.96
CA ALA A 81 -19.53 -3.77 1.88
C ALA A 81 -18.35 -4.40 1.12
N MET A 82 -17.50 -3.55 0.53
CA MET A 82 -16.29 -3.97 -0.16
C MET A 82 -15.19 -4.29 0.85
N SER A 83 -14.67 -5.52 0.79
CA SER A 83 -13.49 -5.91 1.55
C SER A 83 -12.67 -6.95 0.80
N CYS A 84 -11.38 -7.04 1.13
CA CYS A 84 -10.51 -8.12 0.67
C CYS A 84 -9.61 -8.61 1.81
N GLU A 85 -9.11 -9.84 1.69
CA GLU A 85 -8.02 -10.33 2.54
C GLU A 85 -6.71 -10.31 1.76
N VAL A 86 -5.64 -9.86 2.43
CA VAL A 86 -4.30 -9.78 1.86
C VAL A 86 -3.31 -10.52 2.74
N GLN A 87 -2.39 -11.24 2.08
CA GLN A 87 -1.30 -11.93 2.74
C GLN A 87 0.01 -11.18 2.50
N VAL A 88 0.71 -10.83 3.58
CA VAL A 88 2.02 -10.16 3.54
C VAL A 88 3.10 -11.19 3.88
N LYS A 89 3.90 -11.57 2.88
CA LYS A 89 5.08 -12.42 3.03
C LYS A 89 6.33 -11.61 2.74
N LYS A 90 7.43 -11.90 3.44
CA LYS A 90 8.74 -11.40 3.04
C LYS A 90 9.07 -12.01 1.67
N ALA A 91 9.30 -11.16 0.68
CA ALA A 91 9.90 -11.62 -0.57
C ALA A 91 11.34 -12.01 -0.28
N GLU A 92 11.81 -13.13 -0.84
CA GLU A 92 13.23 -13.48 -0.80
C GLU A 92 14.00 -12.47 -1.65
N THR A 93 14.49 -11.42 -1.00
CA THR A 93 15.43 -10.46 -1.56
C THR A 93 16.66 -10.45 -0.67
N SER A 94 17.81 -10.70 -1.30
CA SER A 94 19.15 -10.74 -0.70
C SER A 94 19.36 -9.56 0.26
N GLU A 95 19.84 -9.90 1.45
CA GLU A 95 20.00 -9.03 2.61
C GLU A 95 20.85 -7.78 2.30
N ALA A 96 20.40 -6.64 2.82
CA ALA A 96 21.27 -5.52 3.16
C ALA A 96 20.92 -5.09 4.58
N GLU A 97 21.77 -5.50 5.51
CA GLU A 97 21.72 -5.21 6.94
C GLU A 97 21.82 -3.70 7.18
N ALA A 98 20.89 -3.16 7.97
CA ALA A 98 21.06 -1.84 8.57
C ALA A 98 21.75 -2.01 9.93
N ALA A 99 23.01 -1.61 9.99
CA ALA A 99 23.81 -1.54 11.21
C ALA A 99 23.12 -0.65 12.25
N LYS A 100 23.03 -1.15 13.49
CA LYS A 100 22.69 -0.35 14.67
C LYS A 100 23.97 0.02 15.39
N GLU A 101 24.16 1.31 15.62
CA GLU A 101 25.29 1.88 16.36
C GLU A 101 24.90 2.08 17.84
N ASP A 102 25.79 1.65 18.73
CA ASP A 102 25.65 1.74 20.19
C ASP A 102 25.78 3.17 20.73
N ALA A 103 24.97 3.53 21.74
CA ALA A 103 25.30 4.60 22.67
C ALA A 103 24.80 4.32 24.11
N LYS A 104 25.68 4.65 25.07
CA LYS A 104 25.75 4.28 26.49
C LYS A 104 24.77 5.06 27.43
N PRO A 105 24.71 4.79 28.75
CA PRO A 105 23.46 4.55 29.49
C PRO A 105 22.99 5.74 30.34
N ALA A 106 21.67 5.86 30.54
CA ALA A 106 21.08 6.55 31.69
C ALA A 106 19.63 6.07 31.94
N GLY A 107 19.36 5.55 33.15
CA GLY A 107 18.02 5.23 33.65
C GLY A 107 17.51 3.82 33.31
N THR A 108 17.73 2.85 34.19
CA THR A 108 17.36 1.43 34.03
C THR A 108 15.89 1.22 33.63
N ASN A 109 14.93 1.95 34.21
CA ASN A 109 13.51 1.80 33.83
C ASN A 109 13.13 2.40 32.48
N ALA A 110 13.70 3.55 32.10
CA ALA A 110 13.31 4.23 30.86
C ALA A 110 13.92 3.55 29.63
N LYS A 111 15.14 3.02 29.78
CA LYS A 111 15.82 2.25 28.73
C LYS A 111 15.11 0.94 28.46
N GLU A 112 14.76 0.18 29.50
CA GLU A 112 14.06 -1.10 29.35
C GLU A 112 12.68 -0.94 28.69
N ALA A 113 11.91 0.09 29.09
CA ALA A 113 10.62 0.39 28.46
C ALA A 113 10.79 0.77 26.98
N LYS A 114 11.79 1.59 26.66
CA LYS A 114 12.10 1.97 25.27
C LYS A 114 12.52 0.75 24.45
N ASP A 115 13.42 -0.07 24.97
CA ASP A 115 13.91 -1.29 24.31
C ASP A 115 12.76 -2.28 24.09
N TYR A 116 11.81 -2.40 25.04
CA TYR A 116 10.61 -3.21 24.87
C TYR A 116 9.72 -2.70 23.74
N LEU A 117 9.43 -1.41 23.72
CA LEU A 117 8.59 -0.78 22.69
C LEU A 117 9.24 -0.88 21.31
N GLU A 118 10.55 -0.70 21.21
CA GLU A 118 11.31 -0.80 19.96
C GLU A 118 11.43 -2.26 19.49
N GLY A 119 11.75 -3.19 20.40
CA GLY A 119 11.89 -4.61 20.11
C GLY A 119 10.60 -5.25 19.60
N HIS A 120 9.45 -4.80 20.10
CA HIS A 120 8.12 -5.22 19.63
C HIS A 120 7.56 -4.32 18.51
N GLN A 121 8.34 -3.35 18.03
CA GLN A 121 7.98 -2.38 16.99
C GLN A 121 6.67 -1.63 17.26
N ILE A 122 6.34 -1.43 18.54
CA ILE A 122 5.09 -0.79 18.97
C ILE A 122 5.08 0.68 18.54
N LEU A 123 6.21 1.39 18.69
CA LEU A 123 6.29 2.81 18.31
C LEU A 123 6.02 3.02 16.82
N GLN A 124 6.63 2.21 15.95
CA GLN A 124 6.46 2.29 14.50
C GLN A 124 5.01 2.00 14.11
N PHE A 125 4.40 0.98 14.72
CA PHE A 125 2.99 0.66 14.51
C PHE A 125 2.07 1.82 14.92
N ILE A 126 2.24 2.36 16.13
CA ILE A 126 1.41 3.46 16.64
C ILE A 126 1.60 4.72 15.81
N GLN A 127 2.82 5.04 15.38
CA GLN A 127 3.08 6.19 14.51
C GLN A 127 2.36 6.05 13.17
N ALA A 128 2.45 4.88 12.51
CA ALA A 128 1.73 4.63 11.26
C ALA A 128 0.20 4.70 11.47
N LEU A 129 -0.31 4.16 12.57
CA LEU A 129 -1.72 4.22 12.93
C LEU A 129 -2.22 5.66 13.14
N LEU A 130 -1.46 6.49 13.86
CA LEU A 130 -1.82 7.90 14.04
C LEU A 130 -1.80 8.66 12.72
N GLN A 131 -0.85 8.35 11.83
CA GLN A 131 -0.83 8.93 10.48
C GLN A 131 -2.08 8.57 9.66
N THR A 132 -2.61 7.34 9.77
CA THR A 132 -3.85 6.97 9.06
C THR A 132 -5.06 7.67 9.66
N VAL A 133 -5.15 7.78 10.99
CA VAL A 133 -6.25 8.51 11.65
C VAL A 133 -6.27 9.99 11.26
N ILE A 134 -5.11 10.66 11.18
CA ILE A 134 -5.02 12.06 10.78
C ILE A 134 -5.46 12.26 9.31
N LYS A 135 -5.15 11.30 8.43
CA LYS A 135 -5.52 11.35 7.01
C LYS A 135 -7.00 11.08 6.79
N GLU A 136 -7.53 10.02 7.40
CA GLU A 136 -8.90 9.54 7.18
C GLU A 136 -9.94 10.33 7.98
N LYS A 137 -9.56 10.91 9.12
CA LYS A 137 -10.46 11.61 10.06
C LYS A 137 -11.77 10.84 10.31
N PRO A 138 -11.71 9.57 10.75
CA PRO A 138 -12.89 8.76 10.96
C PRO A 138 -13.79 9.35 12.05
N GLU A 139 -15.10 9.17 11.91
CA GLU A 139 -16.10 9.62 12.91
C GLU A 139 -15.89 8.96 14.28
N ASN A 140 -15.49 7.68 14.30
CA ASN A 140 -15.20 6.90 15.51
C ASN A 140 -13.73 6.45 15.53
N PRO A 141 -12.77 7.33 15.93
CA PRO A 141 -11.34 7.06 15.79
C PRO A 141 -10.83 5.89 16.63
N TYR A 142 -11.39 5.65 17.82
CA TYR A 142 -10.99 4.52 18.65
C TYR A 142 -11.41 3.17 18.07
N VAL A 143 -12.60 3.09 17.46
CA VAL A 143 -13.07 1.89 16.76
C VAL A 143 -12.20 1.62 15.53
N TYR A 144 -11.90 2.67 14.76
CA TYR A 144 -11.00 2.60 13.61
C TYR A 144 -9.60 2.08 14.03
N MET A 145 -9.05 2.59 15.13
CA MET A 145 -7.77 2.12 15.65
C MET A 145 -7.81 0.67 16.13
N ALA A 146 -8.84 0.29 16.90
CA ALA A 146 -9.02 -1.08 17.38
C ALA A 146 -9.05 -2.08 16.22
N ARG A 147 -9.68 -1.71 15.09
CA ARG A 147 -9.69 -2.53 13.88
C ARG A 147 -8.28 -2.82 13.36
N HIS A 148 -7.37 -1.84 13.34
CA HIS A 148 -5.97 -2.07 12.96
C HIS A 148 -5.25 -2.98 13.96
N PHE A 149 -5.52 -2.84 15.26
CA PHE A 149 -5.02 -3.79 16.26
C PHE A 149 -5.55 -5.22 16.04
N MET A 150 -6.74 -5.37 15.50
CA MET A 150 -7.37 -6.64 15.13
C MET A 150 -7.00 -7.11 13.72
N SER A 151 -5.95 -6.55 13.10
CA SER A 151 -5.51 -6.90 11.74
C SER A 151 -6.60 -6.68 10.67
N GLY A 152 -7.54 -5.77 10.93
CA GLY A 152 -8.64 -5.45 10.03
C GLY A 152 -9.95 -6.19 10.27
N TYR A 153 -9.93 -7.19 11.15
CA TYR A 153 -11.07 -8.06 11.48
C TYR A 153 -11.93 -7.49 12.60
N GLU A 154 -13.20 -7.87 12.60
CA GLU A 154 -14.13 -7.64 13.71
C GLU A 154 -14.24 -8.87 14.61
N PRO A 155 -14.64 -8.72 15.89
CA PRO A 155 -14.92 -9.85 16.77
C PRO A 155 -15.95 -10.80 16.14
N GLY A 156 -15.53 -12.03 15.81
CA GLY A 156 -16.39 -13.05 15.18
C GLY A 156 -16.08 -13.31 13.71
N ASP A 157 -15.23 -12.52 13.06
CA ASP A 157 -14.78 -12.81 11.70
C ASP A 157 -13.90 -14.07 11.64
N SER A 158 -14.13 -14.92 10.63
CA SER A 158 -13.26 -16.06 10.31
C SER A 158 -12.20 -15.64 9.29
N ARG A 159 -10.93 -15.97 9.55
CA ARG A 159 -9.83 -15.79 8.59
C ARG A 159 -9.97 -16.80 7.44
N SER A 160 -9.73 -16.37 6.19
CA SER A 160 -9.66 -17.31 5.08
C SER A 160 -8.47 -18.27 5.23
N LYS A 161 -8.61 -19.51 4.75
CA LYS A 161 -7.50 -20.50 4.74
C LYS A 161 -6.50 -20.22 3.63
#